data_AF-A0A957FX59-F1
#
_entry.id   AF-A0A957FX59-F1
#
_cell.length_a   1.000
_cell.length_b   1.000
_cell.length_c   1.000
_cell.angle_alpha   90.00
_cell.angle_beta   90.00
_cell.angle_gamma   90.00
#
_symmetry.space_group_name_H-M   'P 1'
#
loop_
_entity.id
_entity.type
_entity.pdbx_description
1 polymer ?
#
loop_
_entity_poly.entity_id
_entity_poly.type
_entity_poly.pdbx_seq_one_letter_code
_entity_poly.pdbx_strand_id
1 'polypeptide(L)'
;MASKGKEQYTLTVPLDASGVEDFQPEQGVRVAAISRDGSALVRQVKFDKSGRGQASFTFREKPGHLKIVVGPAEASTEDLQGMQTISQELSARLWRDDVVNLPAIAISSYYWHWWRRWCRTFTVRGRVVCPDGRPVPGATVRAFDVDRWWWWCSKQQVGTAVTDAHGIFEMKFRWCCGWWPWYW
;
A
#
# COMPACT_ATOMS: atom_id res chain seq x y z
N MET A 1 -37.58 -10.11 -25.63
CA MET A 1 -36.18 -10.43 -25.27
C MET A 1 -35.89 -9.78 -23.94
N ALA A 2 -35.86 -10.56 -22.86
CA ALA A 2 -35.55 -10.06 -21.52
C ALA A 2 -34.04 -9.79 -21.44
N SER A 3 -33.67 -8.56 -21.10
CA SER A 3 -32.30 -8.17 -20.73
C SER A 3 -31.90 -8.98 -19.49
N LYS A 4 -31.11 -10.05 -19.66
CA LYS A 4 -30.41 -10.70 -18.55
C LYS A 4 -29.55 -9.63 -17.87
N GLY A 5 -29.89 -9.26 -16.63
CA GLY A 5 -29.05 -8.39 -15.81
C GLY A 5 -27.64 -8.96 -15.79
N LYS A 6 -26.62 -8.12 -16.02
CA LYS A 6 -25.23 -8.55 -15.97
C LYS A 6 -24.97 -9.20 -14.61
N GLU A 7 -24.62 -10.48 -14.61
CA GLU A 7 -24.19 -11.19 -13.41
C GLU A 7 -23.06 -10.40 -12.75
N GLN A 8 -23.23 -10.10 -11.47
CA GLN A 8 -22.35 -9.22 -10.73
C GLN A 8 -21.81 -9.97 -9.53
N TYR A 9 -20.50 -10.22 -9.53
CA TYR A 9 -19.83 -10.99 -8.50
C TYR A 9 -19.37 -10.04 -7.39
N THR A 10 -19.68 -10.34 -6.14
CA THR A 10 -19.37 -9.51 -4.98
C THR A 10 -18.49 -10.27 -3.98
N LEU A 11 -17.38 -9.65 -3.58
CA LEU A 11 -16.52 -10.14 -2.51
C LEU A 11 -16.63 -9.19 -1.31
N THR A 12 -16.93 -9.74 -0.15
CA THR A 12 -16.89 -9.04 1.14
C THR A 12 -15.68 -9.49 1.94
N VAL A 13 -14.86 -8.53 2.37
CA VAL A 13 -13.67 -8.74 3.18
C VAL A 13 -13.84 -7.99 4.51
N PRO A 14 -14.38 -8.64 5.56
CA PRO A 14 -14.44 -8.06 6.88
C PRO A 14 -13.04 -8.01 7.51
N LEU A 15 -12.77 -6.96 8.27
CA LEU A 15 -11.49 -6.71 8.94
C LEU A 15 -11.75 -6.51 10.44
N ASP A 16 -10.85 -7.03 11.27
CA ASP A 16 -10.94 -6.95 12.71
C ASP A 16 -9.60 -6.52 13.32
N ALA A 17 -9.54 -5.28 13.80
CA ALA A 17 -8.43 -4.69 14.54
C ALA A 17 -8.74 -4.55 16.04
N SER A 18 -9.80 -5.20 16.55
CA SER A 18 -10.23 -5.06 17.96
C SER A 18 -9.19 -5.56 18.97
N GLY A 19 -8.26 -6.42 18.55
CA GLY A 19 -7.14 -6.92 19.37
C GLY A 19 -5.92 -5.99 19.43
N VAL A 20 -5.97 -4.81 18.82
CA VAL A 20 -4.84 -3.87 18.80
C VAL A 20 -4.89 -2.96 20.04
N GLU A 21 -3.85 -3.02 20.88
CA GLU A 21 -3.79 -2.28 22.15
C GLU A 21 -3.80 -0.74 21.95
N ASP A 22 -3.08 -0.23 20.94
CA ASP A 22 -3.02 1.20 20.60
C ASP A 22 -3.85 1.53 19.35
N PHE A 23 -5.06 0.98 19.29
CA PHE A 23 -5.96 1.16 18.16
C PHE A 23 -6.46 2.61 18.06
N GLN A 24 -6.40 3.16 16.85
CA GLN A 24 -6.80 4.53 16.52
C GLN A 24 -7.77 4.49 15.33
N PRO A 25 -9.09 4.73 15.53
CA PRO A 25 -10.12 4.51 14.50
C PRO A 25 -10.00 5.46 13.30
N GLU A 26 -9.34 6.61 13.45
CA GLU A 26 -9.01 7.52 12.36
C GLU A 26 -8.00 6.93 11.37
N GLN A 27 -7.27 5.89 11.77
CA GLN A 27 -6.30 5.19 10.93
C GLN A 27 -7.02 4.08 10.16
N GLY A 28 -7.10 4.25 8.85
CA GLY A 28 -7.63 3.21 7.97
C GLY A 28 -6.56 2.21 7.54
N VAL A 29 -7.01 1.19 6.82
CA VAL A 29 -6.14 0.29 6.05
C VAL A 29 -6.55 0.29 4.59
N ARG A 30 -5.66 -0.22 3.74
CA ARG A 30 -5.93 -0.47 2.33
C ARG A 30 -6.06 -1.96 2.11
N VAL A 31 -7.11 -2.35 1.39
CA VAL A 31 -7.36 -3.73 0.96
C VAL A 31 -7.27 -3.76 -0.56
N ALA A 32 -6.45 -4.65 -1.10
CA ALA A 32 -6.35 -4.92 -2.52
C ALA A 32 -6.82 -6.34 -2.81
N ALA A 33 -7.65 -6.50 -3.85
CA ALA A 33 -7.97 -7.78 -4.45
C ALA A 33 -7.24 -7.86 -5.80
N ILE A 34 -6.22 -8.73 -5.86
CA ILE A 34 -5.27 -8.81 -6.97
C ILE A 34 -5.52 -10.09 -7.76
N SER A 35 -5.79 -9.95 -9.05
CA SER A 35 -5.98 -11.04 -10.00
C SER A 35 -4.64 -11.62 -10.46
N ARG A 36 -4.67 -12.80 -11.10
CA ARG A 36 -3.46 -13.46 -11.62
C ARG A 36 -2.72 -12.67 -12.70
N ASP A 37 -3.41 -11.81 -13.43
CA ASP A 37 -2.82 -10.93 -14.46
C ASP A 37 -2.17 -9.66 -13.87
N GLY A 38 -2.18 -9.52 -12.54
CA GLY A 38 -1.66 -8.34 -11.84
C GLY A 38 -2.66 -7.18 -11.74
N SER A 39 -3.84 -7.29 -12.35
CA SER A 39 -4.89 -6.29 -12.17
C SER A 39 -5.38 -6.29 -10.72
N ALA A 40 -5.64 -5.10 -10.17
CA ALA A 40 -6.03 -4.97 -8.78
C ALA A 40 -7.22 -4.02 -8.62
N LEU A 41 -8.18 -4.42 -7.78
CA LEU A 41 -9.16 -3.51 -7.22
C LEU A 41 -8.75 -3.15 -5.80
N VAL A 42 -8.85 -1.86 -5.46
CA VAL A 42 -8.37 -1.35 -4.18
C VAL A 42 -9.49 -0.61 -3.44
N ARG A 43 -9.56 -0.81 -2.12
CA ARG A 43 -10.46 -0.10 -1.23
C ARG A 43 -9.71 0.36 0.01
N GLN A 44 -9.98 1.58 0.44
CA GLN A 44 -9.56 2.05 1.75
C GLN A 44 -10.69 1.78 2.73
N VAL A 45 -10.36 1.15 3.86
CA VAL A 45 -11.31 0.77 4.90
C VAL A 45 -11.03 1.61 6.13
N LYS A 46 -12.06 2.29 6.61
CA LYS A 46 -12.08 2.90 7.94
C LYS A 46 -12.70 1.92 8.91
N PHE A 47 -12.26 1.98 10.15
CA PHE A 47 -12.79 1.16 11.22
C PHE A 47 -13.80 1.94 12.05
N ASP A 48 -14.74 1.22 12.64
CA ASP A 48 -15.58 1.74 13.69
C ASP A 48 -14.82 1.82 15.04
N LYS A 49 -15.50 2.30 16.07
CA LYS A 49 -14.94 2.42 17.44
C LYS A 49 -14.58 1.07 18.08
N SER A 50 -15.09 -0.04 17.54
CA SER A 50 -14.80 -1.40 18.01
C SER A 50 -13.64 -2.05 17.24
N GLY A 51 -13.01 -1.33 16.31
CA GLY A 51 -11.93 -1.87 15.49
C GLY A 51 -12.40 -2.72 14.32
N ARG A 52 -13.69 -2.67 13.95
CA ARG A 52 -14.22 -3.46 12.82
C ARG A 52 -14.42 -2.61 11.59
N GLY A 53 -14.15 -3.21 10.43
CA GLY A 53 -14.27 -2.56 9.13
C GLY A 53 -14.59 -3.57 8.04
N GLN A 54 -14.95 -3.08 6.85
CA GLN A 54 -15.27 -3.96 5.72
C GLN A 54 -14.83 -3.33 4.38
N ALA A 55 -14.22 -4.13 3.53
CA ALA A 55 -14.09 -3.84 2.10
C ALA A 55 -15.10 -4.66 1.31
N SER A 56 -15.71 -4.04 0.29
CA SER A 56 -16.55 -4.72 -0.68
C SER A 56 -16.03 -4.46 -2.09
N PHE A 57 -15.83 -5.54 -2.84
CA PHE A 57 -15.39 -5.52 -4.23
C PHE A 57 -16.48 -6.09 -5.11
N THR A 58 -16.59 -5.53 -6.30
CA THR A 58 -17.63 -5.93 -7.25
C THR A 58 -17.02 -6.08 -8.63
N PHE A 59 -17.28 -7.24 -9.25
CA PHE A 59 -16.72 -7.64 -10.52
C PHE A 59 -17.85 -7.87 -11.53
N ARG A 60 -17.61 -7.48 -12.78
CA ARG A 60 -18.57 -7.68 -13.88
C ARG A 60 -18.56 -9.09 -14.44
N GLU A 61 -17.49 -9.81 -14.18
CA GLU A 61 -17.23 -11.17 -14.63
C GLU A 61 -16.62 -11.93 -13.45
N LYS A 62 -16.68 -13.26 -13.50
CA LYS A 62 -16.16 -14.12 -12.45
C LYS A 62 -14.64 -13.92 -12.33
N PRO A 63 -14.13 -13.39 -11.20
CA PRO A 63 -12.73 -12.96 -11.13
C PRO A 63 -11.74 -14.13 -10.98
N GLY A 64 -12.23 -15.35 -10.74
CA GLY A 64 -11.39 -16.53 -10.58
C GLY A 64 -10.56 -16.47 -9.30
N HIS A 65 -9.25 -16.68 -9.42
CA HIS A 65 -8.33 -16.68 -8.28
C HIS A 65 -7.90 -15.25 -7.94
N LEU A 66 -8.00 -14.87 -6.67
CA LEU A 66 -7.60 -13.56 -6.18
C LEU A 66 -6.63 -13.69 -5.00
N LYS A 67 -5.62 -12.84 -4.95
CA LYS A 67 -4.83 -12.59 -3.75
C LYS A 67 -5.41 -11.36 -3.05
N ILE A 68 -5.89 -11.54 -1.83
CA ILE A 68 -6.36 -10.43 -0.99
C ILE A 68 -5.21 -9.97 -0.13
N VAL A 69 -4.91 -8.68 -0.16
CA VAL A 69 -3.81 -8.06 0.57
C VAL A 69 -4.36 -6.93 1.43
N VAL A 70 -3.97 -6.91 2.71
CA VAL A 70 -4.30 -5.84 3.66
C VAL A 70 -3.01 -5.19 4.16
N GLY A 71 -2.96 -3.86 4.13
CA GLY A 71 -1.81 -3.09 4.60
C GLY A 71 -2.15 -1.64 4.94
N PRO A 72 -1.14 -0.77 5.14
CA PRO A 72 -1.35 0.63 5.49
C PRO A 72 -2.22 1.35 4.47
N ALA A 73 -3.08 2.27 4.92
CA ALA A 73 -3.98 3.04 4.05
C ALA A 73 -3.25 3.82 2.95
N GLU A 74 -2.03 4.28 3.23
CA GLU A 74 -1.26 5.15 2.37
C GLU A 74 -0.35 4.41 1.37
N ALA A 75 -0.13 3.10 1.55
CA ALA A 75 0.74 2.30 0.69
C ALA A 75 0.15 2.15 -0.72
N SER A 76 0.93 2.36 -1.78
CA SER A 76 0.46 2.09 -3.14
C SER A 76 0.15 0.60 -3.36
N THR A 77 -0.55 0.26 -4.45
CA THR A 77 -0.84 -1.15 -4.76
C THR A 77 0.45 -1.94 -5.00
N GLU A 78 1.45 -1.27 -5.57
CA GLU A 78 2.78 -1.77 -5.82
C GLU A 78 3.52 -2.00 -4.49
N ASP A 79 3.48 -1.03 -3.57
CA ASP A 79 4.06 -1.18 -2.23
C ASP A 79 3.43 -2.34 -1.47
N LEU A 80 2.10 -2.48 -1.53
CA LEU A 80 1.37 -3.58 -0.87
C LEU A 80 1.82 -4.97 -1.35
N GLN A 81 2.28 -5.09 -2.60
CA GLN A 81 2.78 -6.35 -3.14
C GLN A 81 4.21 -6.67 -2.69
N GLY A 82 5.03 -5.65 -2.44
CA GLY A 82 6.43 -5.80 -2.02
C GLY A 82 6.66 -5.75 -0.51
N MET A 83 5.70 -5.26 0.27
CA MET A 83 5.86 -5.11 1.73
C MET A 83 5.29 -6.30 2.51
N GLN A 84 5.70 -6.42 3.78
CA GLN A 84 5.09 -7.37 4.72
C GLN A 84 3.64 -6.96 5.01
N THR A 85 2.70 -7.67 4.39
CA THR A 85 1.25 -7.47 4.51
C THR A 85 0.57 -8.67 5.14
N ILE A 86 -0.73 -8.55 5.42
CA ILE A 86 -1.57 -9.72 5.67
C ILE A 86 -2.14 -10.10 4.31
N SER A 87 -1.88 -11.34 3.87
CA SER A 87 -2.38 -11.84 2.58
C SER A 87 -3.17 -13.14 2.74
N GLN A 88 -4.24 -13.27 1.97
CA GLN A 88 -5.00 -14.51 1.83
C GLN A 88 -5.27 -14.83 0.37
N GLU A 89 -5.08 -16.07 -0.02
CA GLU A 89 -5.39 -16.56 -1.36
C GLU A 89 -6.83 -17.05 -1.43
N LEU A 90 -7.61 -16.46 -2.33
CA LEU A 90 -8.99 -16.83 -2.62
C LEU A 90 -9.02 -17.73 -3.84
N SER A 91 -9.38 -18.99 -3.63
CA SER A 91 -9.54 -19.95 -4.73
C SER A 91 -10.71 -19.58 -5.65
N ALA A 92 -10.51 -19.79 -6.96
CA ALA A 92 -11.57 -19.67 -7.97
C ALA A 92 -12.81 -20.55 -7.65
N ARG A 93 -12.63 -21.63 -6.88
CA ARG A 93 -13.70 -22.55 -6.46
C ARG A 93 -14.67 -21.94 -5.45
N LEU A 94 -14.30 -20.85 -4.77
CA LEU A 94 -15.18 -20.19 -3.80
C LEU A 94 -16.31 -19.42 -4.48
N TRP A 95 -16.12 -19.04 -5.74
CA TRP A 95 -17.13 -18.39 -6.58
C TRP A 95 -18.14 -19.39 -7.16
N ARG A 96 -18.70 -20.28 -6.33
CA ARG A 96 -19.86 -21.11 -6.75
C ARG A 96 -21.11 -20.25 -6.87
N ASP A 97 -21.22 -19.27 -5.98
CA ASP A 97 -22.25 -18.25 -5.95
C ASP A 97 -21.67 -16.89 -6.38
N ASP A 98 -22.56 -15.95 -6.67
CA ASP A 98 -22.19 -14.58 -7.06
C ASP A 98 -21.66 -13.77 -5.86
N VAL A 99 -21.89 -14.22 -4.63
CA VAL A 99 -21.47 -13.53 -3.41
C VAL A 99 -20.52 -14.41 -2.60
N VAL A 100 -19.33 -13.89 -2.33
CA VAL A 100 -18.34 -14.53 -1.46
C VAL A 100 -18.12 -13.65 -0.24
N ASN A 101 -18.33 -14.22 0.94
CA ASN A 101 -18.05 -13.58 2.22
C ASN A 101 -16.85 -14.28 2.88
N LEU A 102 -15.78 -13.54 3.10
CA LEU A 102 -14.61 -14.06 3.82
C LEU A 102 -14.84 -14.02 5.33
N PRO A 103 -14.17 -14.90 6.11
CA PRO A 103 -14.01 -14.68 7.53
C PRO A 103 -13.25 -13.38 7.78
N ALA A 104 -13.46 -12.78 8.95
CA ALA A 104 -12.79 -11.54 9.31
C ALA A 104 -11.27 -11.71 9.33
N ILE A 105 -10.57 -10.79 8.67
CA ILE A 105 -9.11 -10.74 8.69
C ILE A 105 -8.69 -10.04 9.97
N ALA A 106 -8.14 -10.79 10.91
CA ALA A 106 -7.60 -10.26 12.15
C ALA A 106 -6.31 -9.48 11.88
N ILE A 107 -6.26 -8.23 12.31
CA ILE A 107 -5.08 -7.36 12.24
C ILE A 107 -4.47 -7.32 13.64
N SER A 108 -3.30 -7.93 13.80
CA SER A 108 -2.60 -7.97 15.07
C SER A 108 -1.87 -6.65 15.37
N SER A 109 -1.56 -6.42 16.66
CA SER A 109 -0.74 -5.29 17.11
C SER A 109 0.62 -5.23 16.39
N TYR A 110 1.19 -6.36 16.00
CA TYR A 110 2.45 -6.43 15.24
C TYR A 110 2.32 -5.70 13.90
N TYR A 111 1.35 -6.09 13.06
CA TYR A 111 1.15 -5.47 11.75
C TYR A 111 0.78 -4.01 11.90
N TRP A 112 -0.14 -3.70 12.82
CA TRP A 112 -0.57 -2.34 13.08
C TRP A 112 0.58 -1.42 13.49
N HIS A 113 1.43 -1.86 14.42
CA HIS A 113 2.59 -1.10 14.86
C HIS A 113 3.58 -0.87 13.71
N TRP A 114 3.95 -1.92 12.99
CA TRP A 114 4.98 -1.84 11.97
C TRP A 114 4.52 -1.08 10.72
N TRP A 115 3.28 -1.24 10.29
CA TRP A 115 2.72 -0.44 9.19
C TRP A 115 2.81 1.05 9.49
N ARG A 116 2.52 1.48 10.72
CA ARG A 116 2.64 2.89 11.13
C ARG A 116 4.09 3.35 11.23
N ARG A 117 4.97 2.49 11.71
CA ARG A 117 6.39 2.81 11.89
C ARG A 117 7.11 2.98 10.56
N TRP A 118 6.79 2.13 9.58
CA TRP A 118 7.55 2.03 8.33
C TRP A 118 6.91 2.74 7.16
N CYS A 119 5.58 2.87 7.11
CA CYS A 119 4.89 3.55 6.01
C CYS A 119 4.65 5.01 6.34
N ARG A 120 5.61 5.88 6.02
CA ARG A 120 5.61 7.31 6.41
C ARG A 120 5.97 8.23 5.26
N THR A 121 5.49 9.47 5.31
CA THR A 121 5.92 10.52 4.39
C THR A 121 7.16 11.20 4.96
N PHE A 122 8.24 11.17 4.19
CA PHE A 122 9.49 11.85 4.46
C PHE A 122 9.51 13.19 3.74
N THR A 123 10.05 14.21 4.39
CA THR A 123 10.33 15.51 3.78
C THR A 123 11.83 15.74 3.83
N VAL A 124 12.49 15.81 2.67
CA VAL A 124 13.92 16.15 2.58
C VAL A 124 14.03 17.58 2.07
N ARG A 125 14.76 18.39 2.81
CA ARG A 125 15.06 19.78 2.46
C ARG A 125 16.56 19.94 2.33
N GLY A 126 16.99 20.75 1.39
CA GLY A 126 18.40 21.02 1.20
C GLY A 126 18.65 22.18 0.27
N ARG A 127 19.93 22.44 0.03
CA ARG A 127 20.39 23.49 -0.86
C ARG A 127 21.55 22.97 -1.71
N VAL A 128 21.50 23.23 -3.01
CA VAL A 128 22.55 22.88 -3.95
C VAL A 128 23.37 24.14 -4.26
N VAL A 129 24.68 24.03 -4.07
CA VAL A 129 25.64 25.12 -4.31
C VAL A 129 26.82 24.62 -5.15
N CYS A 130 27.42 25.52 -5.92
CA CYS A 130 28.71 25.31 -6.56
C CYS A 130 29.85 25.27 -5.52
N PRO A 131 31.07 24.80 -5.87
CA PRO A 131 32.22 24.81 -4.97
C PRO A 131 32.58 26.18 -4.39
N ASP A 132 32.20 27.26 -5.07
CA ASP A 132 32.38 28.65 -4.63
C ASP A 132 31.24 29.18 -3.74
N GLY A 133 30.27 28.34 -3.39
CA GLY A 133 29.14 28.69 -2.52
C GLY A 133 27.95 29.34 -3.23
N ARG A 134 28.02 29.61 -4.55
CA ARG A 134 26.89 30.18 -5.29
C ARG A 134 25.74 29.17 -5.46
N PRO A 135 24.47 29.60 -5.40
CA PRO A 135 23.33 28.71 -5.55
C PRO A 135 23.22 28.15 -6.97
N VAL A 136 22.71 26.92 -7.09
CA VAL A 136 22.42 26.28 -8.38
C VAL A 136 20.90 26.26 -8.61
N PRO A 137 20.35 27.18 -9.42
CA PRO A 137 18.92 27.19 -9.74
C PRO A 137 18.56 26.18 -10.83
N GLY A 138 17.34 25.62 -10.77
CA GLY A 138 16.81 24.74 -11.82
C GLY A 138 17.42 23.33 -11.87
N ALA A 139 18.24 22.95 -10.88
CA ALA A 139 18.81 21.61 -10.81
C ALA A 139 17.75 20.59 -10.40
N THR A 140 17.75 19.43 -11.07
CA THR A 140 16.90 18.30 -10.67
C THR A 140 17.60 17.48 -9.58
N VAL A 141 16.97 17.37 -8.42
CA VAL A 141 17.41 16.56 -7.29
C VAL A 141 16.56 15.29 -7.25
N ARG A 142 17.18 14.11 -7.26
CA ARG A 142 16.51 12.81 -7.18
C ARG A 142 16.96 12.05 -5.94
N ALA A 143 16.01 11.52 -5.18
CA ALA A 143 16.28 10.60 -4.08
C ALA A 143 16.03 9.16 -4.51
N PHE A 144 16.93 8.26 -4.08
CA PHE A 144 16.85 6.84 -4.36
C PHE A 144 16.86 6.06 -3.04
N ASP A 145 15.99 5.07 -2.95
CA ASP A 145 16.15 3.95 -2.03
C ASP A 145 17.18 2.98 -2.62
N VAL A 146 18.15 2.59 -1.82
CA VAL A 146 19.33 1.84 -2.28
C VAL A 146 19.59 0.67 -1.34
N ASP A 147 19.18 -0.51 -1.77
CA ASP A 147 19.54 -1.76 -1.12
C ASP A 147 20.90 -2.24 -1.64
N ARG A 148 21.88 -2.38 -0.75
CA ARG A 148 23.22 -2.84 -1.11
C ARG A 148 23.70 -3.95 -0.17
N TRP A 149 23.97 -5.12 -0.74
CA TRP A 149 24.49 -6.27 -0.01
C TRP A 149 25.59 -6.98 -0.80
N TRP A 150 26.80 -7.06 -0.26
CA TRP A 150 28.06 -7.65 -0.79
C TRP A 150 28.27 -7.76 -2.32
N TRP A 151 27.44 -8.46 -3.09
CA TRP A 151 27.50 -8.62 -4.56
C TRP A 151 26.28 -8.07 -5.33
N TRP A 152 25.30 -7.46 -4.66
CA TRP A 152 24.07 -6.92 -5.24
C TRP A 152 23.82 -5.48 -4.78
N CYS A 153 23.29 -4.67 -5.70
CA CYS A 153 22.81 -3.32 -5.45
C CYS A 153 21.54 -3.10 -6.26
N SER A 154 20.44 -2.74 -5.58
CA SER A 154 19.24 -2.20 -6.21
C SER A 154 19.15 -0.70 -5.97
N LYS A 155 18.49 0.01 -6.90
CA LYS A 155 18.19 1.43 -6.78
C LYS A 155 16.78 1.69 -7.28
N GLN A 156 15.95 2.27 -6.43
CA GLN A 156 14.60 2.70 -6.78
C GLN A 156 14.48 4.21 -6.53
N GLN A 157 14.08 4.98 -7.53
CA GLN A 157 13.84 6.41 -7.33
C GLN A 157 12.57 6.60 -6.48
N VAL A 158 12.69 7.26 -5.33
CA VAL A 158 11.57 7.50 -4.41
C VAL A 158 11.07 8.94 -4.44
N GLY A 159 11.88 9.89 -4.90
CA GLY A 159 11.49 11.30 -4.94
C GLY A 159 12.27 12.12 -5.97
N THR A 160 11.66 13.23 -6.39
CA THR A 160 12.29 14.22 -7.26
C THR A 160 11.87 15.62 -6.83
N ALA A 161 12.79 16.59 -6.96
CA ALA A 161 12.54 18.01 -6.74
C ALA A 161 13.39 18.85 -7.70
N VAL A 162 13.02 20.13 -7.85
CA VAL A 162 13.80 21.11 -8.62
C VAL A 162 14.19 22.25 -7.69
N THR A 163 15.44 22.69 -7.77
CA THR A 163 15.93 23.79 -6.95
C THR A 163 15.38 25.14 -7.41
N ASP A 164 15.06 26.01 -6.45
CA ASP A 164 14.63 27.38 -6.70
C ASP A 164 15.81 28.33 -7.05
N ALA A 165 15.53 29.63 -7.19
CA ALA A 165 16.53 30.65 -7.48
C ALA A 165 17.66 30.74 -6.44
N HIS A 166 17.42 30.28 -5.20
CA HIS A 166 18.40 30.24 -4.12
C HIS A 166 19.09 28.88 -3.99
N GLY A 167 18.83 27.96 -4.92
CA GLY A 167 19.35 26.59 -4.92
C GLY A 167 18.65 25.68 -3.90
N ILE A 168 17.56 26.13 -3.27
CA ILE A 168 16.86 25.39 -2.21
C ILE A 168 15.87 24.42 -2.86
N PHE A 169 15.74 23.22 -2.28
CA PHE A 169 14.72 22.26 -2.66
C PHE A 169 14.00 21.71 -1.42
N GLU A 170 12.74 21.33 -1.62
CA GLU A 170 11.97 20.48 -0.73
C GLU A 170 11.41 19.33 -1.57
N MET A 171 11.61 18.08 -1.13
CA MET A 171 10.94 16.92 -1.71
C MET A 171 10.14 16.20 -0.63
N LYS A 172 8.98 15.67 -1.03
CA LYS A 172 8.16 14.79 -0.20
C LYS A 172 7.96 13.48 -0.91
N PHE A 173 8.19 12.37 -0.21
CA PHE A 173 7.90 11.04 -0.73
C PHE A 173 7.39 10.14 0.38
N ARG A 174 6.54 9.17 0.01
CA ARG A 174 6.07 8.11 0.88
C ARG A 174 7.01 6.93 0.71
N TRP A 175 7.40 6.32 1.82
CA TRP A 175 8.20 5.11 1.82
C TRP A 175 7.63 4.16 2.86
N CYS A 176 7.48 2.88 2.49
CA CYS A 176 6.76 1.85 3.26
C CYS A 176 7.57 0.55 3.42
N CYS A 177 8.91 0.66 3.53
CA CYS A 177 9.83 -0.46 3.67
C CYS A 177 10.24 -0.70 5.14
N GLY A 178 10.24 -1.97 5.57
CA GLY A 178 10.75 -2.38 6.88
C GLY A 178 12.28 -2.33 6.97
N TRP A 179 12.85 -2.36 8.18
CA TRP A 179 14.32 -2.29 8.38
C TRP A 179 15.13 -3.51 7.93
N TRP A 180 14.50 -4.57 7.42
CA TRP A 180 15.19 -5.80 7.04
C TRP A 180 15.08 -6.02 5.53
N PRO A 181 16.14 -5.70 4.75
CA PRO A 181 16.15 -5.79 3.28
C PRO A 181 15.98 -7.22 2.70
N TRP A 182 15.90 -8.25 3.54
CA TRP A 182 15.98 -9.66 3.13
C TRP A 182 14.94 -10.58 3.80
N TYR A 183 13.86 -10.02 4.36
CA TYR A 183 12.69 -10.80 4.74
C TYR A 183 11.42 -10.12 4.23
N TRP A 184 11.09 -10.44 2.98
CA TRP A 184 9.76 -10.33 2.41
C TRP A 184 9.39 -11.67 1.78
#